data_AF-A0A7C3D1W8-F1
#
_entry.id   AF-A0A7C3D1W8-F1
#
_cell.length_a   1.000
_cell.length_b   1.000
_cell.length_c   1.000
_cell.angle_alpha   90.00
_cell.angle_beta   90.00
_cell.angle_gamma   90.00
#
_symmetry.space_group_name_H-M   'P 1'
#
loop_
_entity.id
_entity.type
_entity.pdbx_description
1 polymer ?
#
loop_
_entity_poly.entity_id
_entity_poly.type
_entity_poly.pdbx_seq_one_letter_code
_entity_poly.pdbx_strand_id
1 'polypeptide(L)'
;MTNDWEQEKSEKGPASRRVLRGLTVVLVALILIALGSLVFLWSQLRAEGAAVAFSTSQPSAEQAEISTGAAPVPPTEAASPLERIQPADGYALPVAFGDLGPRLLEIGAIDYERFVQRYEQANRPLSEEQKAILQKGSNKPVVFERDNAYFLLNFFWAVGLANQNPLLEQGPMMQFGPEGVGRFASTGGWTLGTRPATEFYSSAPLISLTAEQQARLEEVAQ
;
A
#
# COMPACT_ATOMS: atom_id res chain seq x y z
N MET A 1 -31.35 -61.06 32.75
CA MET A 1 -30.08 -60.37 32.49
C MET A 1 -29.80 -60.48 30.99
N THR A 2 -30.43 -59.59 30.26
CA THR A 2 -30.45 -59.50 28.80
C THR A 2 -29.64 -58.27 28.40
N ASN A 3 -28.75 -58.44 27.42
CA ASN A 3 -27.77 -57.44 27.02
C ASN A 3 -28.44 -56.23 26.35
N ASP A 4 -28.29 -55.07 26.99
CA ASP A 4 -28.97 -53.80 26.68
C ASP A 4 -28.32 -53.00 25.53
N TRP A 5 -27.27 -53.53 24.90
CA TRP A 5 -26.47 -52.80 23.89
C TRP A 5 -26.80 -53.14 22.44
N GLU A 6 -27.71 -54.09 22.19
CA GLU A 6 -28.02 -54.57 20.84
C GLU A 6 -29.29 -53.93 20.22
N GLN A 7 -30.09 -53.17 20.98
CA GLN A 7 -31.31 -52.52 20.45
C GLN A 7 -31.10 -51.09 19.91
N GLU A 8 -30.04 -50.37 20.26
CA GLU A 8 -29.91 -48.96 19.85
C GLU A 8 -29.43 -48.76 18.40
N LYS A 9 -28.91 -49.80 17.74
CA LYS A 9 -28.39 -49.69 16.36
C LYS A 9 -29.43 -49.87 15.26
N SER A 10 -30.70 -50.15 15.58
CA SER A 10 -31.71 -50.56 14.59
C SER A 10 -32.71 -49.48 14.15
N GLU A 11 -32.73 -48.26 14.71
CA GLU A 11 -33.85 -47.30 14.47
C GLU A 11 -33.54 -46.07 13.60
N LYS A 12 -32.41 -46.01 12.89
CA LYS A 12 -32.17 -44.92 11.90
C LYS A 12 -32.29 -45.43 10.47
N GLY A 13 -33.53 -45.76 10.09
CA GLY A 13 -33.90 -46.15 8.73
C GLY A 13 -33.59 -45.10 7.65
N PRO A 14 -33.62 -45.51 6.36
CA PRO A 14 -33.10 -44.75 5.20
C PRO A 14 -33.84 -43.44 4.88
N ALA A 15 -34.95 -43.14 5.56
CA ALA A 15 -35.74 -41.92 5.34
C ALA A 15 -35.02 -40.65 5.83
N SER A 16 -34.32 -40.70 6.98
CA SER A 16 -33.67 -39.51 7.58
C SER A 16 -32.53 -38.94 6.73
N ARG A 17 -31.77 -39.80 6.04
CA ARG A 17 -30.66 -39.39 5.16
C ARG A 17 -31.12 -38.77 3.84
N ARG A 18 -32.33 -39.09 3.36
CA ARG A 18 -32.91 -38.53 2.13
C ARG A 18 -33.47 -37.13 2.36
N VAL A 19 -34.15 -36.92 3.50
CA VAL A 19 -34.70 -35.61 3.87
C VAL A 19 -33.57 -34.60 4.16
N LEU A 20 -32.51 -35.02 4.85
CA LEU A 20 -31.37 -34.14 5.15
C LEU A 20 -30.59 -33.74 3.88
N ARG A 21 -30.42 -34.66 2.91
CA ARG A 21 -29.80 -34.37 1.61
C ARG A 21 -30.65 -33.43 0.75
N GLY A 22 -31.98 -33.59 0.75
CA GLY A 22 -32.90 -32.68 0.08
C GLY A 22 -32.85 -31.26 0.66
N LEU A 23 -32.79 -31.13 1.99
CA LEU A 23 -32.70 -29.82 2.66
C LEU A 23 -31.38 -29.08 2.34
N THR A 24 -30.24 -29.79 2.32
CA THR A 24 -28.95 -29.18 1.94
C THR A 24 -28.88 -28.74 0.49
N VAL A 25 -29.48 -29.48 -0.45
CA VAL A 25 -29.50 -29.07 -1.86
C VAL A 25 -30.39 -27.84 -2.08
N VAL A 26 -31.51 -27.75 -1.37
CA VAL A 26 -32.38 -26.57 -1.40
C VAL A 26 -31.70 -25.34 -0.77
N LEU A 27 -30.98 -25.50 0.34
CA LEU A 27 -30.22 -24.41 0.98
C LEU A 27 -29.07 -23.91 0.10
N VAL A 28 -28.31 -24.80 -0.54
CA VAL A 28 -27.24 -24.41 -1.47
C VAL A 28 -27.80 -23.71 -2.71
N ALA A 29 -28.93 -24.19 -3.25
CA ALA A 29 -29.61 -23.52 -4.37
C ALA A 29 -30.09 -22.11 -4.00
N LEU A 30 -30.68 -21.93 -2.80
CA LEU A 30 -31.12 -20.62 -2.32
C LEU A 30 -29.95 -19.66 -2.08
N ILE A 31 -28.82 -20.15 -1.57
CA ILE A 31 -27.60 -19.33 -1.39
C ILE A 31 -27.03 -18.90 -2.75
N LEU A 32 -26.98 -19.79 -3.74
CA LEU A 32 -26.51 -19.45 -5.09
C LEU A 32 -27.45 -18.46 -5.81
N ILE A 33 -28.77 -18.58 -5.62
CA ILE A 33 -29.74 -17.61 -6.14
C ILE A 33 -29.57 -16.25 -5.45
N ALA A 34 -29.37 -16.21 -4.13
CA ALA A 34 -29.12 -14.98 -3.39
C ALA A 34 -27.81 -14.29 -3.81
N LEU A 35 -26.73 -15.05 -4.01
CA LEU A 35 -25.45 -14.54 -4.53
C LEU A 35 -25.58 -14.02 -5.98
N GLY A 36 -26.32 -14.72 -6.84
CA GLY A 36 -26.60 -14.26 -8.21
C GLY A 36 -27.43 -12.97 -8.23
N SER A 37 -28.40 -12.86 -7.33
CA SER A 37 -29.26 -11.67 -7.17
C SER A 37 -28.46 -10.48 -6.63
N LEU A 38 -27.49 -10.72 -5.75
CA LEU A 38 -26.61 -9.68 -5.23
C LEU A 38 -25.68 -9.11 -6.31
N VAL A 39 -25.12 -9.98 -7.16
CA VAL A 39 -24.27 -9.59 -8.30
C VAL A 39 -25.09 -8.86 -9.38
N PHE A 40 -26.31 -9.33 -9.65
CA PHE A 40 -27.21 -8.67 -10.59
C PHE A 40 -27.65 -7.29 -10.08
N LEU A 41 -27.98 -7.16 -8.79
CA LEU A 41 -28.34 -5.88 -8.17
C LEU A 41 -27.14 -4.92 -8.12
N TRP A 42 -25.93 -5.42 -7.85
CA TRP A 42 -24.69 -4.64 -7.98
C TRP A 42 -24.41 -4.17 -9.42
N SER A 43 -24.77 -4.98 -10.43
CA SER A 43 -24.64 -4.60 -11.84
C SER A 43 -25.62 -3.49 -12.25
N GLN A 44 -26.84 -3.49 -11.68
CA GLN A 44 -27.81 -2.42 -11.89
C GLN A 44 -27.39 -1.09 -11.24
N LEU A 45 -26.86 -1.11 -10.02
CA LEU A 45 -26.36 0.11 -9.37
C LEU A 45 -25.17 0.74 -10.11
N ARG A 46 -24.34 -0.06 -10.81
CA ARG A 46 -23.22 0.45 -11.61
C ARG A 46 -23.67 1.07 -12.94
N ALA A 47 -24.85 0.68 -13.45
CA ALA A 47 -25.42 1.22 -14.67
C ALA A 47 -26.09 2.58 -14.47
N GLU A 48 -26.60 2.88 -13.26
CA GLU A 48 -27.25 4.15 -12.93
C GLU A 48 -26.29 5.23 -12.40
N GLY A 49 -25.06 4.87 -12.01
CA GLY A 49 -24.03 5.79 -11.52
C GLY A 49 -23.13 6.43 -12.59
N ALA A 50 -23.40 6.20 -13.88
CA ALA A 50 -22.56 6.65 -14.99
C ALA A 50 -23.31 7.53 -16.00
N ALA A 51 -23.83 8.68 -15.54
CA ALA A 51 -24.17 9.81 -16.41
C ALA A 51 -24.37 11.10 -15.61
N VAL A 52 -23.30 11.64 -15.00
CA VAL A 52 -23.26 13.08 -14.73
C VAL A 52 -22.82 13.73 -16.03
N ALA A 53 -23.79 14.14 -16.85
CA ALA A 53 -23.54 14.94 -18.03
C ALA A 53 -22.97 16.29 -17.59
N PHE A 54 -21.66 16.46 -17.74
CA PHE A 54 -21.01 17.76 -17.61
C PHE A 54 -21.47 18.62 -18.79
N SER A 55 -22.42 19.50 -18.53
CA SER A 55 -22.91 20.50 -19.49
C SER A 55 -21.77 21.47 -19.79
N THR A 56 -21.09 21.26 -20.92
CA THR A 56 -20.22 22.27 -21.53
C THR A 56 -21.09 23.36 -22.12
N SER A 57 -21.48 24.33 -21.30
CA SER A 57 -21.89 25.65 -21.78
C SER A 57 -20.65 26.37 -22.31
N GLN A 58 -20.45 26.24 -23.62
CA GLN A 58 -19.48 26.96 -24.42
C GLN A 58 -19.95 28.43 -24.55
N PRO A 59 -19.23 29.44 -24.04
CA PRO A 59 -19.52 30.83 -24.39
C PRO A 59 -18.96 31.10 -25.78
N SER A 60 -19.84 31.61 -26.63
CA SER A 60 -19.58 32.07 -27.99
C SER A 60 -18.39 33.03 -28.04
N ALA A 61 -17.57 32.88 -29.08
CA ALA A 61 -16.47 33.77 -29.39
C ALA A 61 -17.00 35.20 -29.64
N GLU A 62 -16.66 36.13 -28.75
CA GLU A 62 -16.67 37.55 -29.05
C GLU A 62 -15.22 37.97 -29.28
N GLN A 63 -14.94 38.31 -30.54
CA GLN A 63 -13.65 38.77 -31.02
C GLN A 63 -13.39 40.16 -30.43
N ALA A 64 -12.50 40.24 -29.44
CA ALA A 64 -11.83 41.48 -29.10
C ALA A 64 -10.44 41.46 -29.74
N GLU A 65 -10.29 42.20 -30.83
CA GLU A 65 -9.00 42.52 -31.43
C GLU A 65 -8.11 43.22 -30.39
N ILE A 66 -6.96 42.63 -30.07
CA ILE A 66 -5.85 43.36 -29.45
C ILE A 66 -4.63 43.16 -30.35
N SER A 67 -4.39 44.20 -31.14
CA SER A 67 -3.15 44.43 -31.89
C SER A 67 -1.93 44.21 -30.98
N THR A 68 -1.06 43.26 -31.34
CA THR A 68 0.28 43.16 -30.77
C THR A 68 1.27 43.01 -31.91
N GLY A 69 1.83 44.14 -32.32
CA GLY A 69 3.18 44.16 -32.88
C GLY A 69 4.16 43.89 -31.74
N ALA A 70 4.69 42.68 -31.66
CA ALA A 70 5.88 42.34 -30.90
C ALA A 70 6.65 41.22 -31.61
N ALA A 71 7.96 41.41 -31.75
CA ALA A 71 8.90 40.55 -32.45
C ALA A 71 8.92 39.10 -31.94
N PRO A 72 9.35 38.12 -32.76
CA PRO A 72 9.32 36.70 -32.40
C PRO A 72 10.29 36.40 -31.26
N VAL A 73 9.76 35.96 -30.13
CA VAL A 73 10.54 35.36 -29.04
C VAL A 73 10.91 33.93 -29.49
N PRO A 74 12.19 33.51 -29.43
CA PRO A 74 12.56 32.14 -29.80
C PRO A 74 11.89 31.13 -28.84
N PRO A 75 11.57 29.92 -29.30
CA PRO A 75 10.91 28.92 -28.47
C PRO A 75 11.89 28.43 -27.40
N THR A 76 11.82 29.01 -26.21
CA THR A 76 12.27 28.31 -25.00
C THR A 76 11.19 27.29 -24.69
N GLU A 77 11.51 26.03 -24.95
CA GLU A 77 10.71 24.86 -24.57
C GLU A 77 10.57 24.84 -23.05
N ALA A 78 9.56 25.55 -22.54
CA ALA A 78 9.22 25.52 -21.13
C ALA A 78 8.67 24.12 -20.84
N ALA A 79 9.50 23.26 -20.25
CA ALA A 79 9.12 21.94 -19.80
C ALA A 79 7.78 22.00 -19.05
N SER A 80 6.89 21.05 -19.37
CA SER A 80 5.55 21.02 -18.77
C SER A 80 5.64 20.96 -17.22
N PRO A 81 4.64 21.45 -16.47
CA PRO A 81 4.64 21.29 -15.01
C PRO A 81 4.86 19.85 -14.53
N LEU A 82 4.44 18.86 -15.33
CA LEU A 82 4.68 17.44 -15.06
C LEU A 82 6.17 17.06 -15.16
N GLU A 83 6.89 17.62 -16.11
CA GLU A 83 8.31 17.33 -16.31
C GLU A 83 9.21 17.95 -15.24
N ARG A 84 8.73 19.01 -14.58
CA ARG A 84 9.39 19.59 -13.39
C ARG A 84 9.27 18.71 -12.15
N ILE A 85 8.19 17.94 -12.00
CA ILE A 85 7.96 17.06 -10.84
C ILE A 85 8.37 15.60 -11.09
N GLN A 86 8.43 15.19 -12.36
CA GLN A 86 8.85 13.86 -12.78
C GLN A 86 9.72 13.97 -14.03
N PRO A 87 10.99 14.42 -13.88
CA PRO A 87 11.94 14.43 -14.99
C PRO A 87 12.12 13.02 -15.56
N ALA A 88 12.33 12.93 -16.87
CA ALA A 88 12.50 11.65 -17.57
C ALA A 88 13.69 10.84 -17.04
N ASP A 89 14.77 11.54 -16.65
CA ASP A 89 16.01 10.94 -16.12
C ASP A 89 15.96 10.63 -14.61
N GLY A 90 14.81 10.86 -13.97
CA GLY A 90 14.67 10.72 -12.53
C GLY A 90 15.27 11.86 -11.71
N TYR A 91 15.17 11.75 -10.39
CA TYR A 91 15.65 12.77 -9.45
C TYR A 91 16.64 12.17 -8.46
N ALA A 92 17.92 12.52 -8.58
CA ALA A 92 18.98 12.07 -7.69
C ALA A 92 19.02 12.91 -6.41
N LEU A 93 18.93 12.25 -5.25
CA LEU A 93 19.13 12.88 -3.96
C LEU A 93 20.62 12.90 -3.58
N PRO A 94 21.08 13.92 -2.82
CA PRO A 94 22.43 13.95 -2.26
C PRO A 94 22.57 13.04 -1.02
N VAL A 95 21.95 11.85 -1.05
CA VAL A 95 22.02 10.83 0.00
C VAL A 95 22.16 9.45 -0.64
N ALA A 96 22.77 8.51 0.09
CA ALA A 96 22.91 7.12 -0.33
C ALA A 96 22.15 6.19 0.64
N PHE A 97 21.93 4.94 0.22
CA PHE A 97 21.31 3.93 1.10
C PHE A 97 22.22 3.52 2.26
N GLY A 98 23.55 3.59 2.09
CA GLY A 98 24.51 3.11 3.08
C GLY A 98 24.27 1.65 3.43
N ASP A 99 24.21 1.35 4.72
CA ASP A 99 23.93 0.03 5.29
C ASP A 99 22.45 -0.17 5.70
N LEU A 100 21.54 0.74 5.30
CA LEU A 100 20.13 0.69 5.72
C LEU A 100 19.45 -0.63 5.35
N GLY A 101 19.70 -1.17 4.15
CA GLY A 101 19.13 -2.45 3.73
C GLY A 101 19.49 -3.60 4.68
N PRO A 102 20.78 -3.91 4.88
CA PRO A 102 21.22 -4.93 5.82
C PRO A 102 20.66 -4.73 7.23
N ARG A 103 20.63 -3.49 7.72
CA ARG A 103 20.09 -3.18 9.06
C ARG A 103 18.58 -3.44 9.16
N LEU A 104 17.80 -3.12 8.12
CA LEU A 104 16.37 -3.41 8.08
C LEU A 104 16.07 -4.92 8.09
N LEU A 105 16.92 -5.72 7.43
CA LEU A 105 16.84 -7.18 7.49
C LEU A 105 17.17 -7.71 8.89
N GLU A 106 18.24 -7.17 9.51
CA GLU A 106 18.66 -7.55 10.87
C GLU A 106 17.59 -7.24 11.93
N ILE A 107 16.98 -6.05 11.87
CA ILE A 107 15.91 -5.63 12.78
C ILE A 107 14.62 -6.46 12.59
N GLY A 108 14.47 -7.06 11.41
CA GLY A 108 13.23 -7.71 10.98
C GLY A 108 12.17 -6.73 10.49
N ALA A 109 12.55 -5.48 10.20
CA ALA A 109 11.66 -4.50 9.59
C ALA A 109 11.30 -4.90 8.14
N ILE A 110 12.22 -5.60 7.47
CA ILE A 110 11.99 -6.30 6.20
C ILE A 110 12.31 -7.78 6.38
N ASP A 111 11.34 -8.64 6.05
CA ASP A 111 11.53 -10.06 5.80
C ASP A 111 11.91 -10.24 4.33
N TYR A 112 13.16 -10.62 4.05
CA TYR A 112 13.70 -10.67 2.68
C TYR A 112 12.86 -11.54 1.74
N GLU A 113 12.52 -12.76 2.16
CA GLU A 113 11.80 -13.72 1.33
C GLU A 113 10.37 -13.22 1.07
N ARG A 114 9.71 -12.70 2.10
CA ARG A 114 8.37 -12.10 1.96
C ARG A 114 8.39 -10.88 1.05
N PHE A 115 9.43 -10.06 1.16
CA PHE A 115 9.61 -8.88 0.33
C PHE A 115 9.79 -9.28 -1.14
N VAL A 116 10.66 -10.24 -1.45
CA VAL A 116 10.83 -10.79 -2.81
C VAL A 116 9.48 -11.34 -3.34
N GLN A 117 8.83 -12.21 -2.57
CA GLN A 117 7.57 -12.83 -2.96
C GLN A 117 6.48 -11.79 -3.25
N ARG A 118 6.38 -10.73 -2.42
CA ARG A 118 5.38 -9.67 -2.62
C ARG A 118 5.54 -8.95 -3.96
N TYR A 119 6.79 -8.77 -4.40
CA TYR A 119 7.15 -8.11 -5.66
C TYR A 119 6.90 -9.02 -6.87
N GLU A 120 7.19 -10.31 -6.74
CA GLU A 120 6.83 -11.32 -7.74
C GLU A 120 5.31 -11.39 -7.95
N GLN A 121 4.53 -11.45 -6.86
CA GLN A 121 3.06 -11.44 -6.91
C GLN A 121 2.49 -10.14 -7.50
N ALA A 122 3.21 -9.03 -7.37
CA ALA A 122 2.86 -7.76 -7.99
C ALA A 122 3.23 -7.69 -9.48
N ASN A 123 3.80 -8.75 -10.06
CA ASN A 123 4.38 -8.78 -11.41
C ASN A 123 5.44 -7.69 -11.62
N ARG A 124 6.22 -7.41 -10.57
CA ARG A 124 7.29 -6.40 -10.54
C ARG A 124 8.46 -6.94 -9.70
N PRO A 125 9.14 -8.01 -10.16
CA PRO A 125 10.20 -8.64 -9.38
C PRO A 125 11.32 -7.64 -9.07
N LEU A 126 12.00 -7.84 -7.93
CA LEU A 126 13.14 -7.00 -7.55
C LEU A 126 14.27 -7.16 -8.56
N SER A 127 14.89 -6.04 -8.94
CA SER A 127 16.13 -6.06 -9.72
C SER A 127 17.30 -6.58 -8.87
N GLU A 128 18.37 -7.02 -9.53
CA GLU A 128 19.59 -7.42 -8.82
C GLU A 128 20.20 -6.28 -8.00
N GLU A 129 20.05 -5.03 -8.45
CA GLU A 129 20.47 -3.86 -7.68
C GLU A 129 19.62 -3.67 -6.43
N GLN A 130 18.29 -3.83 -6.51
CA GLN A 130 17.41 -3.72 -5.35
C GLN A 130 17.69 -4.82 -4.32
N LYS A 131 17.94 -6.06 -4.78
CA LYS A 131 18.39 -7.16 -3.91
C LYS A 131 19.74 -6.83 -3.27
N ALA A 132 20.69 -6.27 -4.02
CA ALA A 132 21.99 -5.86 -3.50
C ALA A 132 21.86 -4.73 -2.45
N ILE A 133 21.01 -3.72 -2.68
CA ILE A 133 20.71 -2.67 -1.70
C ILE A 133 20.21 -3.29 -0.39
N LEU A 134 19.29 -4.27 -0.45
CA LEU A 134 18.77 -4.96 0.74
C LEU A 134 19.83 -5.80 1.45
N GLN A 135 20.62 -6.59 0.73
CA GLN A 135 21.51 -7.58 1.33
C GLN A 135 22.90 -7.04 1.68
N LYS A 136 23.39 -6.04 0.95
CA LYS A 136 24.78 -5.56 1.03
C LYS A 136 24.88 -4.06 1.29
N GLY A 137 23.78 -3.32 1.16
CA GLY A 137 23.79 -1.87 1.18
C GLY A 137 24.27 -1.26 -0.14
N SER A 138 24.29 0.06 -0.23
CA SER A 138 24.76 0.79 -1.40
C SER A 138 25.16 2.23 -1.07
N ASN A 139 26.38 2.61 -1.46
CA ASN A 139 26.87 3.98 -1.39
C ASN A 139 26.53 4.81 -2.64
N LYS A 140 25.79 4.23 -3.60
CA LYS A 140 25.29 5.01 -4.74
C LYS A 140 24.21 6.00 -4.26
N PRO A 141 24.11 7.18 -4.89
CA PRO A 141 23.01 8.10 -4.63
C PRO A 141 21.66 7.41 -4.81
N VAL A 142 20.70 7.78 -3.97
CA VAL A 142 19.30 7.39 -4.15
C VAL A 142 18.75 8.18 -5.34
N VAL A 143 18.29 7.47 -6.37
CA VAL A 143 17.65 8.09 -7.54
C VAL A 143 16.18 7.71 -7.57
N PHE A 144 15.29 8.70 -7.58
CA PHE A 144 13.85 8.50 -7.72
C PHE A 144 13.48 8.40 -9.19
N GLU A 145 13.00 7.24 -9.60
CA GLU A 145 12.59 6.95 -10.96
C GLU A 145 11.23 6.24 -10.96
N ARG A 146 10.55 6.24 -12.10
CA ARG A 146 9.23 5.60 -12.21
C ARG A 146 9.29 4.09 -11.92
N ASP A 147 10.38 3.44 -12.32
CA ASP A 147 10.51 1.98 -12.25
C ASP A 147 10.84 1.49 -10.84
N ASN A 148 11.48 2.32 -10.02
CA ASN A 148 11.86 1.97 -8.65
C ASN A 148 10.92 2.55 -7.58
N ALA A 149 9.92 3.36 -7.95
CA ALA A 149 9.02 4.03 -7.01
C ALA A 149 8.36 3.05 -6.02
N TYR A 150 7.95 1.86 -6.49
CA TYR A 150 7.36 0.84 -5.61
C TYR A 150 8.39 0.26 -4.63
N PHE A 151 9.64 0.09 -5.05
CA PHE A 151 10.75 -0.30 -4.18
C PHE A 151 11.04 0.76 -3.12
N LEU A 152 11.27 2.01 -3.54
CA LEU A 152 11.62 3.11 -2.64
C LEU A 152 10.51 3.38 -1.63
N LEU A 153 9.24 3.28 -2.03
CA LEU A 153 8.11 3.42 -1.11
C LEU A 153 8.20 2.42 0.03
N ASN A 154 8.26 1.11 -0.26
CA ASN A 154 8.28 0.10 0.78
C ASN A 154 9.60 0.12 1.58
N PHE A 155 10.73 0.38 0.91
CA PHE A 155 12.02 0.50 1.57
C PHE A 155 12.02 1.64 2.60
N PHE A 156 11.62 2.86 2.20
CA PHE A 156 11.61 4.00 3.11
C PHE A 156 10.45 3.97 4.09
N TRP A 157 9.37 3.24 3.81
CA TRP A 157 8.36 2.94 4.83
C TRP A 157 8.95 2.09 5.95
N ALA A 158 9.70 1.02 5.63
CA ALA A 158 10.40 0.23 6.65
C ALA A 158 11.41 1.07 7.45
N VAL A 159 12.17 1.96 6.77
CA VAL A 159 13.05 2.93 7.44
C VAL A 159 12.26 3.81 8.40
N GLY A 160 11.16 4.40 7.93
CA GLY A 160 10.33 5.30 8.75
C GLY A 160 9.71 4.61 9.97
N LEU A 161 9.44 3.31 9.89
CA LEU A 161 8.95 2.54 11.04
C LEU A 161 10.06 2.22 12.04
N ALA A 162 11.22 1.77 11.56
CA ALA A 162 12.29 1.27 12.43
C ALA A 162 13.22 2.38 12.96
N ASN A 163 13.33 3.49 12.23
CA ASN A 163 14.25 4.57 12.57
C ASN A 163 13.83 5.26 13.85
N GLN A 164 14.73 5.30 14.83
CA GLN A 164 14.53 6.02 16.06
C GLN A 164 14.43 7.53 15.78
N ASN A 165 13.32 8.14 16.19
CA ASN A 165 13.12 9.58 16.05
C ASN A 165 12.15 10.13 17.13
N PRO A 166 12.44 11.29 17.74
CA PRO A 166 11.54 11.92 18.71
C PRO A 166 10.10 12.11 18.21
N LEU A 167 9.89 12.34 16.90
CA LEU A 167 8.55 12.45 16.31
C LEU A 167 7.71 11.17 16.49
N LEU A 168 8.35 10.01 16.47
CA LEU A 168 7.66 8.72 16.61
C LEU A 168 7.40 8.39 18.08
N GLU A 169 8.24 8.86 18.99
CA GLU A 169 8.21 8.55 20.43
C GLU A 169 7.42 9.58 21.25
N GLN A 170 7.29 10.81 20.76
CA GLN A 170 6.72 11.94 21.49
C GLN A 170 5.69 12.73 20.65
N GLY A 171 5.63 12.50 19.34
CA GLY A 171 4.75 13.22 18.43
C GLY A 171 3.29 12.74 18.44
N PRO A 172 2.45 13.26 17.52
CA PRO A 172 1.00 13.01 17.49
C PRO A 172 0.59 11.54 17.40
N MET A 173 1.45 10.67 16.86
CA MET A 173 1.20 9.22 16.81
C MET A 173 1.12 8.57 18.20
N MET A 174 1.65 9.23 19.24
CA MET A 174 1.63 8.75 20.62
C MET A 174 0.40 9.23 21.41
N GLN A 175 -0.54 9.93 20.79
CA GLN A 175 -1.75 10.44 21.46
C GLN A 175 -2.61 9.34 22.11
N PHE A 176 -2.50 8.09 21.65
CA PHE A 176 -3.21 6.93 22.21
C PHE A 176 -2.28 6.00 23.02
N GLY A 177 -1.09 6.48 23.37
CA GLY A 177 -0.04 5.71 24.04
C GLY A 177 0.65 4.69 23.13
N PRO A 178 1.71 4.01 23.64
CA PRO A 178 2.50 3.04 22.87
C PRO A 178 1.67 1.90 22.28
N GLU A 179 0.66 1.41 23.02
CA GLU A 179 -0.24 0.33 22.55
C GLU A 179 -1.14 0.78 21.39
N GLY A 180 -1.39 2.09 21.26
CA GLY A 180 -2.22 2.66 20.21
C GLY A 180 -1.53 2.81 18.86
N VAL A 181 -0.20 2.76 18.81
CA VAL A 181 0.59 3.03 17.59
C VAL A 181 0.26 2.03 16.47
N GLY A 182 -0.06 0.78 16.82
CA GLY A 182 -0.46 -0.24 15.85
C GLY A 182 -1.79 0.02 15.13
N ARG A 183 -2.61 0.97 15.64
CA ARG A 183 -3.92 1.29 15.05
C ARG A 183 -3.82 2.22 13.85
N PHE A 184 -2.68 2.89 13.66
CA PHE A 184 -2.44 3.72 12.48
C PHE A 184 -2.17 2.84 11.26
N ALA A 185 -2.71 3.20 10.10
CA ALA A 185 -2.48 2.47 8.85
C ALA A 185 -0.99 2.41 8.48
N SER A 186 -0.23 3.46 8.81
CA SER A 186 1.22 3.53 8.62
C SER A 186 1.98 2.50 9.46
N THR A 187 1.44 2.04 10.58
CA THR A 187 2.09 1.01 11.43
C THR A 187 1.44 -0.34 11.25
N GLY A 188 0.15 -0.47 11.55
CA GLY A 188 -0.58 -1.74 11.50
C GLY A 188 -0.76 -2.30 10.08
N GLY A 189 -0.66 -1.45 9.05
CA GLY A 189 -0.71 -1.87 7.66
C GLY A 189 0.58 -2.51 7.14
N TRP A 190 1.69 -2.40 7.89
CA TRP A 190 2.96 -2.98 7.47
C TRP A 190 3.03 -4.47 7.78
N THR A 191 3.12 -5.27 6.72
CA THR A 191 3.07 -6.75 6.78
C THR A 191 4.32 -7.41 6.20
N LEU A 192 5.29 -6.62 5.75
CA LEU A 192 6.51 -7.09 5.10
C LEU A 192 7.69 -7.30 6.06
N GLY A 193 7.50 -7.09 7.37
CA GLY A 193 8.49 -7.40 8.41
C GLY A 193 8.37 -8.82 8.95
N THR A 194 9.40 -9.32 9.64
CA THR A 194 9.39 -10.68 10.23
C THR A 194 8.43 -10.81 11.42
N ARG A 195 8.07 -9.67 12.02
CA ARG A 195 7.18 -9.51 13.18
C ARG A 195 6.33 -8.23 13.01
N PRO A 196 5.29 -8.00 13.83
CA PRO A 196 4.47 -6.78 13.76
C PRO A 196 5.31 -5.50 13.85
N ALA A 197 4.90 -4.44 13.14
CA ALA A 197 5.65 -3.19 13.11
C ALA A 197 5.78 -2.50 14.48
N THR A 198 4.78 -2.65 15.35
CA THR A 198 4.81 -2.14 16.74
C THR A 198 5.99 -2.64 17.55
N GLU A 199 6.57 -3.75 17.13
CA GLU A 199 7.60 -4.49 17.83
C GLU A 199 9.03 -4.01 17.46
N PHE A 200 9.19 -3.34 16.32
CA PHE A 200 10.41 -2.65 15.90
C PHE A 200 10.22 -1.13 15.71
N TYR A 201 9.05 -0.61 16.06
CA TYR A 201 8.71 0.80 15.90
C TYR A 201 9.71 1.69 16.68
N SER A 202 10.33 2.65 15.99
CA SER A 202 11.35 3.56 16.55
C SER A 202 12.47 2.85 17.33
N SER A 203 12.86 1.64 16.91
CA SER A 203 13.72 0.76 17.72
C SER A 203 15.23 0.89 17.45
N ALA A 204 15.63 1.50 16.33
CA ALA A 204 17.04 1.55 15.94
C ALA A 204 17.43 2.92 15.37
N PRO A 205 18.57 3.51 15.75
CA PRO A 205 19.06 4.75 15.15
C PRO A 205 19.63 4.46 13.75
N LEU A 206 18.74 4.42 12.76
CA LEU A 206 19.11 4.15 11.36
C LEU A 206 19.75 5.40 10.73
N ILE A 207 19.15 6.57 10.99
CA ILE A 207 19.58 7.85 10.45
C ILE A 207 19.77 8.82 11.63
N SER A 208 21.00 9.32 11.80
CA SER A 208 21.31 10.35 12.78
C SER A 208 21.18 11.73 12.15
N LEU A 209 20.38 12.60 12.76
CA LEU A 209 20.18 13.98 12.31
C LEU A 209 20.89 14.96 13.25
N THR A 210 21.44 16.01 12.68
CA THR A 210 21.84 17.21 13.43
C THR A 210 20.60 17.92 14.00
N ALA A 211 20.80 18.81 14.97
CA ALA A 211 19.70 19.58 15.55
C ALA A 211 18.95 20.40 14.47
N GLU A 212 19.67 20.99 13.54
CA GLU A 212 19.11 21.77 12.44
C GLU A 212 18.30 20.89 11.46
N GLN A 213 18.78 19.67 11.18
CA GLN A 213 18.05 18.72 10.33
C GLN A 213 16.81 18.17 11.02
N GLN A 214 16.89 17.89 12.33
CA GLN A 214 15.74 17.45 13.12
C GLN A 214 14.66 18.54 13.19
N ALA A 215 15.04 19.80 13.41
CA ALA A 215 14.09 20.91 13.41
C ALA A 215 13.38 21.07 12.06
N ARG A 216 14.09 20.91 10.94
CA ARG A 216 13.48 20.92 9.60
C ARG A 216 12.51 19.75 9.40
N LEU A 217 12.85 18.56 9.90
CA LEU A 217 11.97 17.40 9.82
C LEU A 217 10.67 17.64 10.62
N GLU A 218 10.78 18.23 11.81
CA GLU A 218 9.63 18.58 12.66
C GLU A 218 8.73 19.65 12.05
N GLU A 219 9.28 20.61 11.30
CA GLU A 219 8.51 21.61 10.56
C GLU A 219 7.67 20.98 9.45
N VAL A 220 8.22 20.00 8.72
CA VAL A 220 7.52 19.32 7.62
C VAL A 220 6.47 18.32 8.12
N ALA A 221 6.61 17.83 9.35
CA ALA A 221 5.72 16.82 9.94
C ALA A 221 4.43 17.39 10.57
N GLN A 222 4.31 18.72 10.68
CA GLN A 222 3.15 19.43 11.23
C GLN A 222 2.14 19.79 10.14
#